data_AF-A0A914PQH1-F1
#
_entry.id   AF-A0A914PQH1-F1
#
_cell.length_a   1.000
_cell.length_b   1.000
_cell.length_c   1.000
_cell.angle_alpha   90.00
_cell.angle_beta   90.00
_cell.angle_gamma   90.00
#
_symmetry.space_group_name_H-M   'P 1'
#
loop_
_entity.id
_entity.type
_entity.pdbx_description
1 polymer ?
#
loop_
_entity_poly.entity_id
_entity_poly.type
_entity_poly.pdbx_seq_one_letter_code
_entity_poly.pdbx_strand_id
1 'polypeptide(L)' 'MENERFITEFSYLVPNACFELAMLRKELGRGEEVVALLNKALTYKGYSLETKLHFRIHAAMEAEGVKTPN' A
#
# COMPACT_ATOMS: atom_id res chain seq x y z
N MET A 1 11.05 -26.77 4.87
CA MET A 1 9.95 -25.79 4.80
C MET A 1 10.52 -24.39 5.03
N GLU A 2 11.42 -23.91 4.16
CA GLU A 2 12.05 -22.58 4.30
C GLU A 2 11.85 -21.69 3.07
N ASN A 3 11.46 -22.25 1.93
CA ASN A 3 11.34 -21.50 0.68
C ASN A 3 10.07 -20.64 0.59
N GLU A 4 9.00 -21.00 1.33
CA GLU A 4 7.74 -20.24 1.30
C GLU A 4 7.88 -18.88 1.99
N ARG A 5 8.67 -18.80 3.08
CA ARG A 5 8.84 -17.57 3.86
C ARG A 5 9.60 -16.50 3.09
N PHE A 6 10.66 -16.88 2.37
CA PHE A 6 11.45 -15.94 1.56
C PHE A 6 10.65 -15.31 0.41
N ILE A 7 9.88 -16.12 -0.32
CA ILE A 7 9.02 -15.61 -1.41
C ILE A 7 7.96 -14.63 -0.85
N THR A 8 7.47 -14.90 0.35
CA THR A 8 6.49 -14.04 1.03
C THR A 8 7.09 -12.70 1.45
N GLU A 9 8.32 -12.68 1.99
CA GLU A 9 8.98 -11.43 2.40
C GLU A 9 9.34 -10.54 1.20
N PHE A 10 9.87 -11.10 0.12
CA PHE A 10 10.13 -10.33 -1.11
C PHE A 10 8.85 -9.78 -1.73
N SER A 11 7.76 -10.57 -1.71
CA SER A 11 6.46 -10.15 -2.24
C SER A 11 5.79 -9.09 -1.38
N TYR A 12 6.07 -9.06 -0.07
CA TYR A 12 5.57 -8.04 0.87
C TYR A 12 6.41 -6.75 0.85
N LEU A 13 7.71 -6.86 0.53
CA LEU A 13 8.64 -5.74 0.52
C LEU A 13 8.25 -4.67 -0.51
N VAL A 14 7.89 -5.08 -1.72
CA VAL A 14 7.53 -4.15 -2.81
C VAL A 14 6.29 -3.31 -2.47
N PRO A 15 5.14 -3.91 -2.09
CA PRO A 15 3.95 -3.14 -1.79
C PRO A 15 4.08 -2.34 -0.47
N ASN A 16 4.84 -2.81 0.52
CA ASN A 16 5.15 -2.02 1.72
C ASN A 16 6.04 -0.79 1.40
N ALA A 17 7.05 -0.94 0.54
CA ALA A 17 7.87 0.18 0.09
C ALA A 17 7.06 1.20 -0.73
N CYS A 18 6.13 0.74 -1.58
CA CYS A 18 5.19 1.62 -2.29
C CYS A 18 4.28 2.39 -1.33
N PHE A 19 3.80 1.75 -0.26
CA PHE A 19 2.99 2.40 0.76
C PHE A 19 3.76 3.49 1.51
N GLU A 20 4.97 3.19 2.00
CA GLU A 20 5.81 4.17 2.71
C GLU A 20 6.20 5.34 1.80
N LEU A 21 6.50 5.06 0.53
CA LEU A 21 6.76 6.11 -0.46
C LEU A 21 5.52 6.99 -0.70
N ALA A 22 4.33 6.39 -0.74
CA ALA A 22 3.08 7.14 -0.83
C ALA A 22 2.88 8.05 0.39
N MET A 23 3.17 7.57 1.61
CA MET A 23 3.10 8.39 2.83
C MET A 23 4.08 9.57 2.81
N LEU A 24 5.32 9.34 2.34
CA LEU A 24 6.31 10.42 2.16
C LEU A 24 5.88 11.44 1.11
N ARG A 25 5.29 11.00 0.00
CA ARG A 25 4.75 11.89 -1.04
C ARG A 25 3.56 12.70 -0.54
N LYS A 26 2.74 12.13 0.34
CA LYS A 26 1.68 12.81 1.08
C LYS A 26 2.26 13.96 1.92
N GLU A 27 3.30 13.72 2.70
CA GLU A 27 3.93 14.78 3.52
C GLU A 27 4.51 15.92 2.66
N LEU A 28 4.89 15.63 1.42
CA LEU A 28 5.34 16.61 0.44
C LEU A 28 4.20 17.34 -0.31
N GLY A 29 2.93 17.08 0.04
CA GLY A 29 1.75 17.72 -0.56
C GLY A 29 1.34 17.19 -1.94
N ARG A 30 1.82 16.00 -2.35
CA ARG A 30 1.59 15.42 -3.68
C ARG A 30 0.51 14.35 -3.69
N GLY A 31 -0.71 14.70 -3.27
CA GLY A 31 -1.84 13.76 -3.10
C GLY A 31 -2.21 12.89 -4.32
N GLU A 32 -2.07 13.41 -5.55
CA GLU A 32 -2.32 12.62 -6.77
C GLU A 32 -1.33 11.45 -6.95
N GLU A 33 -0.04 11.68 -6.66
CA GLU A 33 0.99 10.64 -6.70
C GLU A 33 0.73 9.57 -5.63
N VAL A 34 0.17 9.96 -4.48
CA VAL A 34 -0.18 9.05 -3.38
C VAL A 34 -1.24 8.06 -3.84
N VAL A 35 -2.34 8.52 -4.45
CA VAL A 35 -3.42 7.63 -4.92
C VAL A 35 -2.92 6.66 -5.99
N ALA A 36 -2.05 7.12 -6.90
CA ALA A 36 -1.45 6.25 -7.91
C ALA A 36 -0.54 5.17 -7.29
N LEU A 37 0.27 5.53 -6.29
CA LEU A 37 1.14 4.59 -5.57
C LEU A 37 0.33 3.60 -4.72
N LEU A 38 -0.74 4.05 -4.07
CA LEU A 38 -1.63 3.20 -3.28
C LEU A 38 -2.39 2.20 -4.18
N ASN A 39 -2.90 2.62 -5.34
CA ASN A 39 -3.48 1.72 -6.33
C ASN A 39 -2.47 0.70 -6.87
N LYS A 40 -1.22 1.12 -7.05
CA LYS A 40 -0.13 0.23 -7.45
C LYS A 40 0.20 -0.78 -6.34
N ALA A 41 0.16 -0.36 -5.07
CA ALA A 41 0.32 -1.27 -3.94
C ALA A 41 -0.82 -2.31 -3.84
N LEU A 42 -2.06 -1.92 -4.20
CA LEU A 42 -3.25 -2.80 -4.26
C LEU A 42 -3.25 -3.81 -5.42
N THR A 43 -2.44 -3.58 -6.46
CA THR A 43 -2.31 -4.52 -7.59
C THR A 43 -1.38 -5.69 -7.28
N TYR A 44 -0.57 -5.62 -6.23
CA TYR A 44 0.19 -6.76 -5.72
C TYR A 44 -0.75 -7.70 -4.96
N LYS A 45 -0.98 -8.90 -5.50
CA LYS A 45 -1.86 -9.92 -4.91
C LYS A 45 -1.11 -11.24 -4.71
N GLY A 46 -1.46 -11.98 -3.67
CA GLY A 46 -0.96 -13.35 -3.46
C GLY A 46 0.03 -13.55 -2.31
N TYR A 47 0.03 -12.66 -1.31
CA TYR A 47 0.80 -12.83 -0.08
C TYR A 47 -0.10 -12.80 1.16
N SER A 48 0.23 -13.59 2.19
CA SER A 48 -0.63 -13.77 3.38
C SER A 48 -0.89 -12.50 4.19
N LEU A 49 -0.14 -11.42 3.95
CA LEU A 49 -0.30 -10.12 4.62
C LEU A 49 -1.07 -9.09 3.79
N GLU A 50 -1.63 -9.49 2.65
CA GLU A 50 -2.40 -8.63 1.73
C GLU A 50 -3.51 -7.88 2.46
N THR A 51 -4.28 -8.59 3.28
CA THR A 51 -5.37 -8.00 4.07
C THR A 51 -4.89 -6.87 4.97
N LYS A 52 -3.73 -7.01 5.63
CA LYS A 52 -3.20 -5.98 6.53
C LYS A 52 -2.75 -4.74 5.75
N LEU A 53 -2.09 -4.93 4.60
CA LEU A 53 -1.63 -3.81 3.79
C LEU A 53 -2.81 -3.08 3.14
N HIS A 54 -3.79 -3.82 2.61
CA HIS A 54 -5.01 -3.23 2.05
C HIS A 54 -5.77 -2.41 3.09
N PHE A 55 -5.92 -2.91 4.32
CA PHE A 55 -6.53 -2.13 5.40
C PHE A 55 -5.77 -0.83 5.70
N ARG A 56 -4.43 -0.87 5.73
CA ARG A 56 -3.61 0.34 5.93
C ARG A 56 -3.76 1.32 4.76
N ILE A 57 -3.81 0.83 3.53
CA ILE A 57 -4.03 1.64 2.32
C ILE A 57 -5.41 2.31 2.37
N HIS A 58 -6.46 1.57 2.72
CA HIS A 58 -7.81 2.12 2.88
C HIS A 58 -7.87 3.18 3.97
N ALA A 59 -7.30 2.90 5.16
CA ALA A 59 -7.24 3.86 6.26
C ALA A 59 -6.45 5.13 5.87
N ALA A 60 -5.37 4.97 5.10
CA ALA A 60 -4.62 6.11 4.59
C ALA A 60 -5.44 6.93 3.59
N MET A 61 -6.14 6.30 2.63
CA MET A 61 -7.02 7.02 1.70
C MET A 61 -8.16 7.76 2.40
N GLU A 62 -8.75 7.15 3.44
CA GLU A 62 -9.78 7.77 4.27
C GLU A 62 -9.23 8.96 5.06
N ALA A 63 -8.03 8.83 5.63
CA ALA A 63 -7.34 9.91 6.33
C ALA A 63 -6.92 11.08 5.43
N GLU A 64 -6.69 10.84 4.13
CA GLU A 64 -6.38 11.88 3.15
C GLU A 64 -7.58 12.76 2.77
N GLY A 65 -8.79 12.42 3.22
CA GLY A 65 -9.97 13.19 2.84
C GLY A 65 -10.25 13.11 1.34
N VAL A 66 -9.84 12.01 0.68
CA VAL A 66 -10.47 11.59 -0.57
C VAL A 66 -11.88 11.19 -0.18
N LYS A 67 -12.75 12.20 -0.12
CA LYS A 67 -14.18 12.06 0.08
C LYS A 67 -14.62 10.95 -0.86
N THR A 68 -14.95 9.79 -0.31
CA THR A 68 -15.94 8.94 -0.92
C THR A 68 -17.15 9.84 -1.17
N PRO A 69 -17.52 10.13 -2.42
CA PRO A 69 -18.85 10.62 -2.66
C PRO A 69 -19.78 9.45 -2.34
N ASN A 70 -20.45 9.58 -1.19
CA ASN A 70 -21.74 9.00 -0.78
C ASN A 70 -22.02 7.53 -1.15
#